data_AF-V2YPP4-F1
#
_entry.id   AF-V2YPP4-F1
#
_cell.length_a   1.000
_cell.length_b   1.000
_cell.length_c   1.000
_cell.angle_alpha   90.00
_cell.angle_beta   90.00
_cell.angle_gamma   90.00
#
_symmetry.space_group_name_H-M   'P 1'
#
loop_
_entity.id
_entity.type
_entity.pdbx_description
1 polymer ?
#
loop_
_entity_poly.entity_id
_entity_poly.type
_entity_poly.pdbx_seq_one_letter_code
_entity_poly.pdbx_strand_id
1 'polypeptide(L)'
;MIALLPVVALSFFFALAGQVTAQRDAGINATVGGQLVLASQFLDGIDFSTEPLASCNTNCSATKSILTTPGVTNATLCDDSTAASLLACQQCMYEALIKANKPLPDPKAGSTPLLQGYQTSCKEVGNKPLNKTQVALVVPPFWDGPLGIGIPTAGLPFAVGFAAIFGTSAIVMLSTM
;
A
#
# COMPACT_ATOMS: atom_id res chain seq x y z
N MET A 1 38.61 -36.62 23.63
CA MET A 1 38.33 -36.11 22.26
C MET A 1 36.88 -36.38 21.80
N ILE A 2 35.85 -36.33 22.68
CA ILE A 2 34.46 -36.70 22.30
C ILE A 2 33.46 -35.52 22.38
N ALA A 3 33.87 -34.34 22.90
CA ALA A 3 32.95 -33.20 23.09
C ALA A 3 32.87 -32.20 21.92
N LEU A 4 33.67 -32.37 20.86
CA LEU A 4 33.77 -31.37 19.77
C LEU A 4 32.72 -31.56 18.65
N LEU A 5 32.19 -32.78 18.44
CA LEU A 5 31.18 -33.02 17.40
C LEU A 5 29.85 -32.29 17.61
N PRO A 6 29.22 -32.25 18.82
CA PRO A 6 27.92 -31.61 18.98
C PRO A 6 28.00 -30.08 18.87
N VAL A 7 29.13 -29.47 19.22
CA VAL A 7 29.34 -28.01 19.16
C VAL A 7 29.47 -27.54 17.70
N VAL A 8 30.15 -28.32 16.85
CA VAL A 8 30.31 -28.02 15.42
C VAL A 8 28.98 -28.20 14.67
N ALA A 9 28.20 -29.24 15.00
CA ALA A 9 26.87 -29.42 14.41
C ALA A 9 25.91 -28.28 14.79
N LEU A 10 25.90 -27.87 16.07
CA LEU A 10 25.01 -26.80 16.54
C LEU A 10 25.34 -25.44 15.91
N SER A 11 26.64 -25.11 15.75
CA SER A 11 27.07 -23.87 15.10
C SER A 11 26.75 -23.82 13.59
N PHE A 12 26.73 -24.96 12.91
CA PHE A 12 26.30 -25.04 11.51
C PHE A 12 24.79 -24.80 11.35
N PHE A 13 23.96 -25.30 12.27
CA PHE A 13 22.51 -25.04 12.27
C PHE A 13 22.17 -23.56 12.52
N PHE A 14 22.89 -22.88 13.42
CA PHE A 14 22.70 -21.44 13.64
C PHE A 14 23.19 -20.59 12.45
N ALA A 15 24.26 -21.01 11.76
CA ALA A 15 24.73 -20.33 10.56
C ALA A 15 23.72 -20.47 9.39
N LEU A 16 23.10 -21.63 9.22
CA LEU A 16 22.11 -21.86 8.16
C LEU A 16 20.80 -21.09 8.41
N ALA A 17 20.35 -21.01 9.67
CA ALA A 17 19.16 -20.25 10.04
C ALA A 17 19.33 -18.72 9.81
N GLY A 18 20.55 -18.20 10.02
CA GLY A 18 20.85 -16.78 9.80
C GLY A 18 20.97 -16.36 8.33
N GLN A 19 21.31 -17.28 7.42
CA GLN A 19 21.38 -16.95 5.99
C GLN A 19 20.00 -16.70 5.38
N VAL A 20 18.97 -17.38 5.88
CA VAL A 20 17.62 -17.24 5.29
C VAL A 20 16.95 -15.93 5.69
N THR A 21 17.21 -15.42 6.90
CA THR A 21 16.73 -14.10 7.31
C THR A 21 17.52 -12.98 6.61
N ALA A 22 18.83 -13.16 6.42
CA ALA A 22 19.68 -12.19 5.72
C ALA A 22 19.35 -12.06 4.22
N GLN A 23 19.05 -13.16 3.51
CA GLN A 23 18.70 -13.09 2.08
C GLN A 23 17.36 -12.41 1.80
N ARG A 24 16.43 -12.50 2.75
CA ARG A 24 15.12 -11.86 2.70
C ARG A 24 15.25 -10.35 2.92
N ASP A 25 15.97 -9.97 3.97
CA ASP A 25 16.15 -8.57 4.38
C ASP A 25 17.09 -7.80 3.43
N ALA A 26 18.05 -8.47 2.80
CA ALA A 26 18.90 -7.88 1.78
C ALA A 26 18.22 -7.79 0.39
N GLY A 27 17.13 -8.52 0.16
CA GLY A 27 16.55 -8.72 -1.17
C GLY A 27 15.36 -7.82 -1.50
N ILE A 28 14.41 -7.64 -0.57
CA ILE A 28 13.19 -6.88 -0.82
C ILE A 28 13.13 -5.66 0.08
N ASN A 29 13.33 -4.49 -0.51
CA ASN A 29 13.30 -3.20 0.18
C ASN A 29 12.47 -2.16 -0.58
N ALA A 30 11.99 -1.16 0.15
CA ALA A 30 11.29 -0.02 -0.42
C ALA A 30 11.61 1.24 0.39
N THR A 31 11.81 2.36 -0.28
CA THR A 31 12.07 3.64 0.40
C THR A 31 10.77 4.40 0.59
N VAL A 32 10.42 4.68 1.85
CA VAL A 32 9.18 5.38 2.21
C VAL A 32 9.54 6.48 3.21
N GLY A 33 9.16 7.72 2.91
CA GLY A 33 9.47 8.87 3.78
C GLY A 33 10.97 9.13 3.99
N GLY A 34 11.82 8.69 3.06
CA GLY A 34 13.28 8.81 3.16
C GLY A 34 13.98 7.69 3.94
N GLN A 35 13.22 6.72 4.48
CA GLN A 35 13.77 5.56 5.18
C GLN A 35 13.66 4.30 4.31
N LEU A 36 14.73 3.52 4.27
CA LEU A 36 14.71 2.18 3.70
C LEU A 36 13.89 1.26 4.62
N VAL A 37 12.81 0.70 4.09
CA VAL A 37 11.94 -0.25 4.78
C VAL A 37 12.16 -1.62 4.16
N LEU A 38 12.40 -2.61 5.01
CA LEU A 38 12.55 -4.00 4.58
C LEU A 38 11.18 -4.67 4.49
N ALA A 39 11.06 -5.75 3.73
CA ALA A 39 9.80 -6.49 3.58
C ALA A 39 9.14 -6.88 4.92
N SER A 40 9.93 -7.15 5.97
CA SER A 40 9.43 -7.54 7.31
C SER A 40 8.79 -6.37 8.04
N GLN A 41 9.21 -5.16 7.67
CA GLN A 41 8.85 -3.91 8.30
C GLN A 41 7.76 -3.15 7.53
N PHE A 42 7.27 -3.70 6.42
CA PHE A 42 6.22 -3.08 5.60
C PHE A 42 4.92 -2.86 6.36
N LEU A 43 4.55 -3.79 7.25
CA LEU A 43 3.35 -3.70 8.10
C LEU A 43 3.69 -3.66 9.60
N ASP A 44 4.94 -3.31 9.92
CA ASP A 44 5.37 -3.19 11.31
C ASP A 44 5.15 -1.77 11.85
N GLY A 45 4.71 -1.68 13.10
CA GLY A 45 4.32 -0.42 13.75
C GLY A 45 2.92 0.10 13.40
N ILE A 46 2.19 -0.57 12.51
CA ILE A 46 0.83 -0.18 12.13
C ILE A 46 -0.19 -0.79 13.11
N ASP A 47 -0.95 0.08 13.77
CA ASP A 47 -2.01 -0.34 14.68
C ASP A 47 -3.30 -0.64 13.91
N PHE A 48 -3.59 -1.92 13.75
CA PHE A 48 -4.84 -2.43 13.17
C PHE A 48 -5.93 -2.67 14.23
N SER A 49 -5.74 -2.21 15.47
CA SER A 49 -6.71 -2.35 16.55
C SER A 49 -7.62 -1.12 16.65
N THR A 50 -7.23 -0.02 16.00
CA THR A 50 -7.89 1.28 16.09
C THR A 50 -8.50 1.71 14.75
N GLU A 51 -9.66 2.35 14.82
CA GLU A 51 -10.32 2.89 13.63
C GLU A 51 -9.52 4.06 13.04
N PRO A 52 -9.36 4.13 11.71
CA PRO A 52 -10.17 3.41 10.70
C PRO A 52 -9.55 2.10 10.17
N LEU A 53 -8.37 1.71 10.65
CA LEU A 53 -7.62 0.58 10.09
C LEU A 53 -8.06 -0.79 10.59
N ALA A 54 -8.92 -0.85 11.62
CA ALA A 54 -9.34 -2.13 12.20
C ALA A 54 -10.09 -3.03 11.21
N SER A 55 -10.84 -2.42 10.29
CA SER A 55 -11.50 -3.13 9.18
C SER A 55 -10.53 -3.83 8.21
N CYS A 56 -9.28 -3.38 8.14
CA CYS A 56 -8.27 -3.92 7.23
C CYS A 56 -7.41 -5.03 7.87
N ASN A 57 -7.57 -5.29 9.17
CA ASN A 57 -6.74 -6.24 9.91
C ASN A 57 -6.73 -7.63 9.27
N THR A 58 -7.88 -8.12 8.77
CA THR A 58 -7.98 -9.45 8.15
C THR A 58 -7.14 -9.55 6.88
N ASN A 59 -7.21 -8.54 6.00
CA ASN A 59 -6.44 -8.51 4.74
C ASN A 59 -4.94 -8.33 5.02
N CYS A 60 -4.60 -7.54 6.04
CA CYS A 60 -3.22 -7.24 6.38
C CYS A 60 -2.55 -8.33 7.23
N SER A 61 -3.30 -9.10 8.02
CA SER A 61 -2.74 -10.17 8.86
C SER A 61 -2.19 -11.33 8.04
N ALA A 62 -2.87 -11.72 6.97
CA ALA A 62 -2.40 -12.76 6.04
C ALA A 62 -1.07 -12.34 5.38
N THR A 63 -1.04 -11.12 4.84
CA THR A 63 0.16 -10.54 4.23
C THR A 63 1.29 -10.39 5.25
N LYS A 64 0.98 -9.91 6.46
CA LYS A 64 1.96 -9.78 7.55
C LYS A 64 2.57 -11.13 7.90
N SER A 65 1.76 -12.19 8.00
CA SER A 65 2.24 -13.54 8.26
C SER A 65 3.20 -14.04 7.17
N ILE A 66 2.86 -13.88 5.89
CA ILE A 66 3.74 -14.26 4.76
C ILE A 66 5.06 -13.48 4.82
N LEU A 67 4.98 -12.16 5.06
CA LEU A 67 6.16 -11.34 5.17
C LEU A 67 7.00 -11.76 6.39
N THR A 68 6.43 -11.96 7.57
CA THR A 68 7.21 -12.28 8.78
C THR A 68 7.65 -13.73 8.89
N THR A 69 7.20 -14.62 8.01
CA THR A 69 7.55 -16.05 8.08
C THR A 69 9.06 -16.22 7.86
N PRO A 70 9.78 -16.88 8.79
CA PRO A 70 11.17 -17.23 8.56
C PRO A 70 11.26 -18.35 7.52
N GLY A 71 12.17 -18.26 6.56
CA GLY A 71 12.35 -19.33 5.57
C GLY A 71 11.88 -19.01 4.14
N VAL A 72 11.08 -17.97 3.94
CA VAL A 72 10.57 -17.60 2.62
C VAL A 72 11.64 -16.94 1.76
N THR A 73 11.70 -17.35 0.49
CA THR A 73 12.63 -16.83 -0.51
C THR A 73 12.06 -15.61 -1.21
N ASN A 74 12.92 -14.85 -1.89
CA ASN A 74 12.49 -13.69 -2.69
C ASN A 74 11.50 -14.10 -3.81
N ALA A 75 11.60 -15.32 -4.33
CA ALA A 75 10.66 -15.87 -5.30
C ALA A 75 9.24 -16.03 -4.72
N THR A 76 9.11 -16.50 -3.48
CA THR A 76 7.81 -16.63 -2.79
C THR A 76 7.25 -15.28 -2.32
N LEU A 77 8.13 -14.35 -1.94
CA LEU A 77 7.72 -12.98 -1.61
C LEU A 77 7.20 -12.24 -2.83
N CYS A 78 7.71 -12.53 -4.02
CA CYS A 78 7.30 -11.91 -5.28
C CYS A 78 6.26 -12.71 -6.06
N ASP A 79 5.63 -13.70 -5.43
CA ASP A 79 4.55 -14.43 -6.07
C ASP A 79 3.32 -13.54 -6.28
N ASP A 80 2.51 -13.86 -7.30
CA ASP A 80 1.34 -13.05 -7.66
C ASP A 80 0.30 -13.04 -6.54
N SER A 81 0.20 -14.14 -5.77
CA SER A 81 -0.68 -14.23 -4.61
C SER A 81 -0.25 -13.29 -3.47
N THR A 82 1.05 -13.23 -3.17
CA THR A 82 1.61 -12.32 -2.16
C THR A 82 1.46 -10.87 -2.58
N ALA A 83 1.73 -10.55 -3.85
CA ALA A 83 1.55 -9.21 -4.40
C ALA A 83 0.08 -8.77 -4.34
N ALA A 84 -0.86 -9.65 -4.70
CA ALA A 84 -2.29 -9.37 -4.61
C ALA A 84 -2.76 -9.16 -3.17
N SER A 85 -2.27 -9.97 -2.22
CA SER A 85 -2.58 -9.82 -0.79
C SER A 85 -2.02 -8.50 -0.22
N LEU A 86 -0.81 -8.11 -0.63
CA LEU A 86 -0.21 -6.83 -0.25
C LEU A 86 -0.98 -5.65 -0.83
N LEU A 87 -1.35 -5.72 -2.12
CA LEU A 87 -2.20 -4.71 -2.77
C LEU A 87 -3.55 -4.58 -2.05
N ALA A 88 -4.23 -5.68 -1.76
CA ALA A 88 -5.54 -5.67 -1.10
C ALA A 88 -5.48 -5.05 0.30
N CYS A 89 -4.42 -5.33 1.07
CA CYS A 89 -4.18 -4.68 2.35
C CYS A 89 -3.97 -3.16 2.18
N GLN A 90 -3.06 -2.76 1.29
CA GLN A 90 -2.75 -1.34 1.06
C GLN A 90 -3.95 -0.56 0.52
N GLN A 91 -4.74 -1.18 -0.37
CA GLN A 91 -5.97 -0.62 -0.91
C GLN A 91 -7.01 -0.40 0.19
N CYS A 92 -7.21 -1.39 1.08
CA CYS A 92 -8.12 -1.23 2.22
C CYS A 92 -7.70 -0.07 3.12
N MET A 93 -6.41 0.02 3.45
CA MET A 93 -5.89 1.09 4.30
C MET A 93 -6.08 2.46 3.67
N TYR A 94 -5.82 2.58 2.37
CA TYR A 94 -6.02 3.79 1.61
C TYR A 94 -7.49 4.21 1.58
N GLU A 95 -8.40 3.28 1.30
CA GLU A 95 -9.83 3.53 1.31
C GLU A 95 -10.36 3.92 2.70
N ALA A 96 -9.88 3.26 3.75
CA ALA A 96 -10.26 3.54 5.13
C ALA A 96 -9.79 4.92 5.59
N LEU A 97 -8.56 5.31 5.24
CA LEU A 97 -8.01 6.64 5.54
C LEU A 97 -8.75 7.75 4.80
N ILE A 98 -9.08 7.52 3.53
CA ILE A 98 -9.87 8.44 2.73
C ILE A 98 -11.27 8.61 3.32
N LYS A 99 -11.96 7.50 3.65
CA LYS A 99 -13.31 7.53 4.21
C LYS A 99 -13.37 8.24 5.56
N ALA A 100 -12.34 8.07 6.38
CA ALA A 100 -12.24 8.75 7.67
C ALA A 100 -11.74 10.20 7.57
N ASN A 101 -11.29 10.64 6.37
CA ASN A 101 -10.62 11.92 6.15
C ASN A 101 -9.53 12.20 7.20
N LYS A 102 -8.73 11.18 7.52
CA LYS A 102 -7.64 11.29 8.50
C LYS A 102 -6.29 11.34 7.79
N PRO A 103 -5.33 12.11 8.32
CA PRO A 103 -3.95 12.04 7.83
C PRO A 103 -3.39 10.63 8.02
N LEU A 104 -2.45 10.23 7.16
CA LEU A 104 -1.72 8.97 7.31
C LEU A 104 -1.04 8.96 8.70
N PRO A 105 -1.40 8.01 9.59
CA PRO A 105 -0.73 7.89 10.88
C PRO A 105 0.70 7.35 10.73
N ASP A 106 0.95 6.57 9.69
CA ASP A 106 2.26 6.05 9.32
C ASP A 106 2.49 6.21 7.80
N PRO A 107 3.68 6.63 7.33
CA PRO A 107 3.95 6.86 5.92
C PRO A 107 3.92 5.59 5.06
N LYS A 108 3.93 4.40 5.66
CA LYS A 108 3.80 3.09 5.00
C LYS A 108 2.35 2.69 4.75
N ALA A 109 1.39 3.30 5.43
CA ALA A 109 -0.03 2.97 5.33
C ALA A 109 -0.68 3.49 4.05
N GLY A 110 -1.14 2.62 3.15
CA GLY A 110 -1.73 3.02 1.87
C GLY A 110 -0.72 3.70 0.95
N SER A 111 0.51 3.18 0.91
CA SER A 111 1.66 3.90 0.33
C SER A 111 2.04 3.39 -1.06
N THR A 112 1.74 4.18 -2.09
CA THR A 112 2.21 3.95 -3.46
C THR A 112 3.74 3.80 -3.59
N PRO A 113 4.59 4.62 -2.95
CA PRO A 113 6.05 4.44 -3.06
C PRO A 113 6.53 3.12 -2.44
N LEU A 114 5.85 2.61 -1.41
CA LEU A 114 6.15 1.29 -0.84
C LEU A 114 5.93 0.18 -1.88
N LEU A 115 4.80 0.22 -2.58
CA LEU A 115 4.47 -0.76 -3.63
C LEU A 115 5.35 -0.65 -4.86
N GLN A 116 5.79 0.55 -5.24
CA GLN A 116 6.77 0.74 -6.31
C GLN A 116 8.15 0.19 -5.93
N GLY A 117 8.58 0.39 -4.67
CA GLY A 117 9.81 -0.22 -4.15
C GLY A 117 9.75 -1.74 -4.13
N TYR A 118 8.60 -2.30 -3.71
CA TYR A 118 8.35 -3.74 -3.78
C TYR A 118 8.37 -4.28 -5.23
N GLN A 119 7.74 -3.59 -6.18
CA GLN A 119 7.79 -3.94 -7.61
C GLN A 119 9.23 -3.98 -8.13
N THR A 120 10.01 -2.96 -7.81
CA THR A 120 11.41 -2.84 -8.25
C THR A 120 12.26 -3.97 -7.65
N SER A 121 12.11 -4.22 -6.35
CA SER A 121 12.78 -5.31 -5.66
C SER A 121 12.42 -6.68 -6.23
N CYS A 122 11.16 -6.90 -6.62
CA CYS A 122 10.73 -8.17 -7.22
C CYS A 122 11.28 -8.40 -8.63
N LYS A 123 11.51 -7.32 -9.37
CA LYS A 123 12.22 -7.39 -10.66
C LYS A 123 13.70 -7.71 -10.46
N GLU A 124 14.36 -7.07 -9.50
CA GLU A 124 15.82 -7.18 -9.33
C GLU A 124 16.25 -8.47 -8.62
N VAL A 125 15.50 -8.91 -7.60
CA VAL A 125 15.91 -10.01 -6.73
C VAL A 125 14.99 -11.23 -6.87
N GLY A 126 13.72 -11.01 -7.22
CA GLY A 126 12.75 -12.08 -7.49
C GLY A 126 12.79 -12.63 -8.92
N ASN A 127 13.48 -11.95 -9.85
CA ASN A 127 13.43 -12.21 -11.30
C ASN A 127 12.00 -12.31 -11.86
N LYS A 128 11.01 -11.72 -11.16
CA LYS A 128 9.59 -11.79 -11.52
C LYS A 128 9.05 -10.36 -11.59
N PRO A 129 8.98 -9.76 -12.80
CA PRO A 129 8.47 -8.42 -12.95
C PRO A 129 6.96 -8.40 -12.68
N LEU A 130 6.56 -7.77 -11.59
CA LEU A 130 5.15 -7.52 -11.30
C LEU A 130 4.62 -6.42 -12.22
N ASN A 131 3.40 -6.61 -12.72
CA ASN A 131 2.74 -5.64 -13.57
C ASN A 131 2.28 -4.42 -12.74
N LYS A 132 2.19 -3.25 -13.37
CA LYS A 132 1.77 -2.01 -12.69
C LYS A 132 0.39 -2.12 -12.05
N THR A 133 -0.51 -2.90 -12.63
CA THR A 133 -1.86 -3.16 -12.08
C THR A 133 -1.84 -3.96 -10.78
N GLN A 134 -0.77 -4.72 -10.52
CA GLN A 134 -0.62 -5.53 -9.31
C GLN A 134 -0.04 -4.73 -8.13
N VAL A 135 0.39 -3.48 -8.36
CA VAL A 135 1.07 -2.64 -7.37
C VAL A 135 0.57 -1.19 -7.36
N ALA A 136 -0.48 -0.87 -8.11
CA ALA A 136 -1.08 0.46 -8.16
C ALA A 136 -2.31 0.54 -7.27
N LEU A 137 -2.30 1.45 -6.30
CA LEU A 137 -3.51 1.81 -5.55
C LEU A 137 -4.49 2.51 -6.49
N VAL A 138 -5.75 2.13 -6.36
CA VAL A 138 -6.84 2.74 -7.11
C VAL A 138 -7.55 3.72 -6.19
N VAL A 139 -7.89 4.89 -6.73
CA VAL A 139 -8.71 5.85 -6.00
C VAL A 139 -10.12 5.28 -5.83
N PRO A 140 -10.65 5.20 -4.59
CA PRO A 140 -12.00 4.71 -4.40
C PRO A 140 -13.04 5.56 -5.17
N PRO A 141 -14.09 4.94 -5.73
CA PRO A 141 -15.09 5.63 -6.53
C PRO A 141 -15.91 6.67 -5.75
N PHE A 142 -15.82 6.66 -4.42
CA PHE A 142 -16.50 7.60 -3.52
C PHE A 142 -15.67 8.84 -3.18
N TRP A 143 -14.46 9.01 -3.73
CA TRP A 143 -13.59 10.14 -3.44
C TRP A 143 -13.30 10.98 -4.69
N ASP A 144 -13.79 12.23 -4.68
CA ASP A 144 -13.63 13.18 -5.79
C ASP A 144 -12.33 14.00 -5.73
N GLY A 145 -11.41 13.66 -4.83
CA GLY A 145 -10.14 14.38 -4.71
C GLY A 145 -10.15 15.60 -3.79
N PRO A 146 -8.99 16.22 -3.55
CA PRO A 146 -8.86 17.42 -2.72
C PRO A 146 -9.53 18.66 -3.34
N LEU A 147 -9.78 18.64 -4.65
CA LEU A 147 -10.54 19.65 -5.39
C LEU A 147 -11.93 19.13 -5.80
N GLY A 148 -12.37 18.01 -5.22
CA GLY A 148 -13.60 17.35 -5.57
C GLY A 148 -14.79 18.27 -5.36
N ILE A 149 -15.30 18.83 -6.47
CA ILE A 149 -16.60 19.47 -6.46
C ILE A 149 -17.60 18.32 -6.39
N GLY A 150 -17.96 17.92 -5.17
CA GLY A 150 -19.06 16.99 -4.92
C GLY A 150 -20.36 17.67 -5.33
N ILE A 151 -20.62 17.78 -6.63
CA ILE A 151 -21.86 18.34 -7.13
C ILE A 151 -22.90 17.23 -6.97
N PRO A 152 -23.89 17.36 -6.07
CA PRO A 152 -24.97 16.39 -6.03
C PRO A 152 -25.61 16.36 -7.42
N THR A 153 -25.85 15.16 -7.96
CA THR A 153 -26.48 14.97 -9.29
C THR A 153 -27.78 15.75 -9.42
N ALA A 154 -28.50 15.93 -8.31
CA ALA A 154 -29.68 16.78 -8.24
C ALA A 154 -29.36 18.29 -8.26
N GLY A 155 -28.28 18.75 -7.61
CA GLY A 155 -27.91 20.17 -7.54
C GLY A 155 -27.26 20.71 -8.80
N LEU A 156 -26.62 19.86 -9.60
CA LEU A 156 -25.97 20.23 -10.86
C LEU A 156 -26.94 20.91 -11.86
N PRO A 157 -28.12 20.33 -12.18
CA PRO A 157 -29.06 20.99 -13.09
C PRO A 157 -29.62 22.28 -12.51
N PHE A 158 -29.78 22.41 -11.18
CA PHE A 158 -30.21 23.67 -10.58
C PHE A 158 -29.13 24.75 -10.68
N ALA A 159 -27.88 24.43 -10.31
CA ALA A 159 -26.78 25.38 -10.38
C ALA A 159 -26.52 25.85 -11.82
N VAL A 160 -26.48 24.91 -12.78
CA VAL A 160 -26.30 25.22 -14.20
C VAL A 160 -27.53 25.96 -14.75
N GLY A 161 -28.74 25.58 -14.35
CA GLY A 161 -29.98 26.24 -14.76
C GLY A 161 -30.05 27.70 -14.29
N PHE A 162 -29.78 27.96 -13.01
CA PHE A 162 -29.73 29.32 -12.49
C PHE A 162 -28.61 30.13 -13.15
N ALA A 163 -27.41 29.56 -13.29
CA ALA A 163 -26.30 30.25 -13.96
C ALA A 163 -26.62 30.59 -15.43
N ALA A 164 -27.29 29.69 -16.15
CA ALA A 164 -27.72 29.92 -17.52
C ALA A 164 -28.80 31.02 -17.60
N ILE A 165 -29.80 31.01 -16.71
CA ILE A 165 -30.87 32.01 -16.69
C ILE A 165 -30.28 33.39 -16.36
N PHE A 166 -29.48 33.51 -15.31
CA PHE A 166 -28.88 34.79 -14.91
C PHE A 166 -27.82 35.26 -15.92
N GLY A 167 -27.01 34.35 -16.44
CA GLY A 167 -25.99 34.67 -17.46
C GLY A 167 -26.62 35.15 -18.77
N THR A 168 -27.63 34.45 -19.28
CA THR A 168 -28.34 34.88 -20.50
C THR A 168 -29.09 36.18 -20.28
N SER A 169 -29.74 36.36 -19.13
CA SER A 169 -30.42 37.62 -18.79
C SER A 169 -29.45 38.81 -18.72
N ALA A 170 -28.26 38.61 -18.15
CA ALA A 170 -27.22 39.63 -18.12
C ALA A 170 -26.67 39.96 -19.51
N ILE A 171 -26.47 38.96 -20.37
CA ILE A 171 -26.04 39.16 -21.76
C ILE A 171 -27.10 39.93 -22.55
N VAL A 172 -28.38 39.58 -22.40
CA VAL A 172 -29.48 40.29 -23.06
C VAL A 172 -29.56 41.73 -22.58
N MET A 173 -29.48 41.99 -21.26
CA MET A 173 -29.44 43.36 -20.74
C MET A 173 -28.28 44.18 -21.34
N LEU A 174 -27.07 43.62 -21.41
CA LEU A 174 -25.91 44.28 -22.00
C LEU A 174 -26.01 44.47 -23.52
N SER A 175 -26.75 43.61 -24.22
CA SER A 175 -26.93 43.69 -25.68
C SER A 175 -28.06 44.63 -26.10
N THR A 176 -28.89 45.07 -25.15
CA THR A 176 -29.98 46.03 -25.35
C THR A 176 -29.71 47.42 -24.76
N MET A 177 -28.50 47.62 -24.21
CA MET A 177 -27.97 48.96 -23.91
C MET A 177 -27.36 49.61 -25.15
#